data_AF-A0A0A1W1I3-F1
#
_entry.id   AF-A0A0A1W1I3-F1
#
_cell.length_a   1.000
_cell.length_b   1.000
_cell.length_c   1.000
_cell.angle_alpha   90.00
_cell.angle_beta   90.00
_cell.angle_gamma   90.00
#
_symmetry.space_group_name_H-M   'P 1'
#
loop_
_entity.id
_entity.type
_entity.pdbx_description
1 polymer ?
#
loop_
_entity_poly.entity_id
_entity_poly.type
_entity_poly.pdbx_seq_one_letter_code
_entity_poly.pdbx_strand_id
1 'polypeptide(L)'
;MWNISGVGFSLFQAGDTRSRKELEYLLGKSFAGVLISDDFSVYNGYGAAAQQKCLAHLLRHFKQVEKLKTPHQSELAGVFLDLLTEALAEHRRYRQTGERSLFDILAALKVRRFLNLTI
;
A
#
# COMPACT_ATOMS: atom_id res chain seq x y z
N MET A 1 11.74 11.46 2.64
CA MET A 1 10.59 12.32 2.98
C MET A 1 9.54 11.45 3.64
N TRP A 2 9.10 11.87 4.82
CA TRP A 2 8.00 11.27 5.55
C TRP A 2 6.76 12.14 5.40
N ASN A 3 5.60 11.52 5.28
CA ASN A 3 4.31 12.22 5.29
C ASN A 3 3.46 11.68 6.44
N ILE A 4 3.10 12.56 7.36
CA ILE A 4 2.19 12.28 8.47
C ILE A 4 0.91 13.06 8.19
N SER A 5 -0.21 12.36 8.07
CA SER A 5 -1.48 12.97 7.66
C SER A 5 -2.56 12.69 8.69
N GLY A 6 -3.41 13.69 8.92
CA GLY A 6 -4.59 13.60 9.75
C GLY A 6 -5.75 14.37 9.14
N VAL A 7 -6.85 14.48 9.88
CA VAL A 7 -7.99 15.29 9.43
C VAL A 7 -7.58 16.75 9.39
N GLY A 8 -7.56 17.34 8.19
CA GLY A 8 -7.30 18.77 7.99
C GLY A 8 -5.83 19.18 7.94
N PHE A 9 -4.87 18.25 8.06
CA PHE A 9 -3.45 18.58 7.99
C PHE A 9 -2.59 17.48 7.38
N SER A 10 -1.45 17.90 6.82
CA SER A 10 -0.39 17.03 6.34
C SER A 10 0.95 17.64 6.73
N LEU A 11 1.78 16.86 7.43
CA LEU A 11 3.13 17.25 7.82
C LEU A 11 4.13 16.48 6.96
N PHE A 12 5.00 17.23 6.29
CA PHE A 12 6.10 16.68 5.51
C PHE A 12 7.40 16.87 6.28
N GLN A 13 8.07 15.77 6.61
CA GLN A 13 9.36 15.79 7.29
C GLN A 13 10.45 15.33 6.33
N ALA A 14 11.43 16.20 6.09
CA ALA A 14 12.68 15.81 5.46
C ALA A 14 13.47 14.95 6.44
N GLY A 15 13.91 13.81 5.95
CA GLY A 15 14.63 12.80 6.69
C GLY A 15 15.98 12.57 6.04
N ASP A 16 17.05 12.53 6.84
CA ASP A 16 18.40 12.27 6.33
C ASP A 16 18.56 10.82 5.88
N THR A 17 17.75 9.91 6.45
CA THR A 17 17.76 8.49 6.12
C THR A 17 16.34 7.94 5.96
N ARG A 18 16.24 6.63 5.71
CA ARG A 18 14.99 5.86 5.84
C ARG A 18 15.17 4.75 6.87
N SER A 19 15.98 4.99 7.90
CA SER A 19 16.36 3.98 8.87
C SER A 19 15.26 3.69 9.89
N ARG A 20 15.35 2.52 10.55
CA ARG A 20 14.49 2.19 11.68
C ARG A 20 14.59 3.21 12.81
N LYS A 21 15.79 3.74 13.07
CA LYS A 21 16.02 4.79 14.08
C LYS A 21 15.19 6.03 13.78
N GLU A 22 15.10 6.41 12.52
CA GLU A 22 14.34 7.59 12.10
C GLU A 22 12.82 7.36 12.19
N LEU A 23 12.36 6.17 11.80
CA LEU A 23 10.97 5.76 12.01
C LEU A 23 10.58 5.82 13.49
N GLU A 24 11.42 5.28 14.38
CA GLU A 24 11.17 5.29 15.82
C GLU A 24 11.30 6.68 16.45
N TYR A 25 12.13 7.55 15.88
CA TYR A 25 12.18 8.96 16.28
C TYR A 25 10.85 9.68 15.97
N LEU A 26 10.24 9.39 14.81
CA LEU A 26 9.01 10.05 14.38
C LEU A 26 7.75 9.49 15.06
N LEU A 27 7.66 8.17 15.19
CA LEU A 27 6.44 7.49 15.60
C LEU A 27 6.55 6.77 16.95
N GLY A 28 7.74 6.77 17.56
CA GLY A 28 8.06 5.93 18.72
C GLY A 28 8.28 4.47 18.32
N LYS A 29 8.49 3.62 19.34
CA LYS A 29 8.71 2.18 19.15
C LYS A 29 7.47 1.43 18.61
N SER A 30 6.30 2.04 18.73
CA SER A 30 5.02 1.53 18.24
C SER A 30 4.09 2.69 17.89
N PHE A 31 3.20 2.49 16.93
CA PHE A 31 2.27 3.50 16.44
C PHE A 31 0.82 3.01 16.50
N ALA A 32 -0.04 3.73 17.21
CA ALA A 32 -1.46 3.38 17.35
C ALA A 32 -2.31 3.68 16.10
N GLY A 33 -1.71 4.24 15.04
CA GLY A 33 -2.39 4.55 13.78
C GLY A 33 -2.09 3.56 12.65
N VAL A 34 -2.36 4.01 11.42
CA VAL A 34 -2.15 3.24 10.20
C VAL A 34 -0.81 3.60 9.55
N LEU A 35 0.08 2.63 9.38
CA LEU A 35 1.33 2.81 8.66
C LEU A 35 1.16 2.45 7.18
N ILE A 36 1.49 3.37 6.28
CA ILE A 36 1.55 3.16 4.83
C ILE A 36 3.01 3.21 4.40
N SER A 37 3.55 2.12 3.83
CA SER A 37 5.00 1.97 3.60
C SER A 37 5.40 1.77 2.13
N ASP A 38 6.60 2.20 1.75
CA ASP A 38 7.20 2.09 0.39
C ASP A 38 7.94 0.77 0.13
N ASP A 39 7.56 -0.30 0.86
CA ASP A 39 8.10 -1.67 0.76
C ASP A 39 9.56 -1.88 1.20
N PHE A 40 10.13 -0.96 1.98
CA PHE A 40 11.43 -1.23 2.60
C PHE A 40 11.37 -2.13 3.84
N SER A 41 12.46 -2.85 4.08
CA SER A 41 12.58 -3.81 5.18
C SER A 41 12.52 -3.16 6.57
N VAL A 42 12.77 -1.85 6.67
CA VAL A 42 12.76 -1.08 7.93
C VAL A 42 11.41 -1.10 8.66
N TYR A 43 10.33 -1.35 7.92
CA TYR A 43 8.98 -1.45 8.47
C TYR A 43 8.61 -2.88 8.91
N ASN A 44 9.42 -3.89 8.56
CA ASN A 44 9.14 -5.27 8.94
C ASN A 44 9.25 -5.40 10.47
N GLY A 45 8.21 -5.96 11.10
CA GLY A 45 8.14 -6.08 12.55
C GLY A 45 7.97 -4.76 13.30
N TYR A 46 7.63 -3.65 12.64
CA TYR A 46 7.22 -2.43 13.33
C TYR A 46 5.82 -2.60 13.95
N GLY A 47 5.66 -2.19 15.22
CA GLY A 47 4.39 -2.30 15.92
C GLY A 47 3.41 -1.19 15.56
N ALA A 48 2.77 -1.27 14.39
CA ALA A 48 1.66 -0.40 14.02
C ALA A 48 0.30 -1.08 14.29
N ALA A 49 -0.74 -0.31 14.65
CA ALA A 49 -2.09 -0.84 14.86
C ALA A 49 -2.67 -1.43 13.56
N ALA A 50 -2.35 -0.83 12.42
CA ALA A 50 -2.57 -1.41 11.10
C ALA A 50 -1.44 -1.00 10.15
N GLN A 51 -1.17 -1.84 9.15
CA GLN A 51 -0.12 -1.57 8.17
C GLN A 51 -0.58 -1.99 6.77
N GLN A 52 -0.28 -1.15 5.78
CA GLN A 52 -0.43 -1.48 4.37
C GLN A 52 0.80 -1.03 3.56
N LYS A 53 1.01 -1.68 2.41
CA LYS A 53 1.95 -1.18 1.41
C LYS A 53 1.28 -0.07 0.62
N CYS A 54 2.06 0.95 0.27
CA CYS A 54 1.56 2.08 -0.51
C CYS A 54 1.15 1.61 -1.91
N LEU A 55 -0.14 1.71 -2.24
CA LEU A 55 -0.67 1.29 -3.54
C LEU A 55 0.02 1.98 -4.72
N ALA A 56 0.41 3.25 -4.56
CA ALA A 56 1.14 3.98 -5.60
C ALA A 56 2.56 3.42 -5.84
N HIS A 57 3.23 2.92 -4.79
CA HIS A 57 4.53 2.25 -4.94
C HIS A 57 4.36 0.88 -5.61
N LEU A 58 3.36 0.10 -5.21
CA LEU A 58 3.03 -1.18 -5.85
C LEU A 58 2.68 -0.99 -7.33
N LEU A 59 1.85 0.00 -7.67
CA LEU A 59 1.48 0.29 -9.04
C LEU A 59 2.72 0.62 -9.90
N ARG A 60 3.64 1.45 -9.39
CA ARG A 60 4.89 1.74 -10.10
C ARG A 60 5.78 0.51 -10.22
N HIS A 61 5.85 -0.33 -9.19
CA HIS A 61 6.63 -1.56 -9.21
C HIS A 61 6.12 -2.52 -10.29
N PHE A 62 4.83 -2.85 -10.28
CA PHE A 62 4.27 -3.80 -11.25
C PHE A 62 4.31 -3.27 -12.69
N LYS A 63 4.25 -1.95 -12.91
CA LYS A 63 4.52 -1.34 -14.23
C LYS A 63 5.95 -1.59 -14.74
N GLN A 64 6.92 -1.83 -13.86
CA GLN A 64 8.26 -2.24 -14.27
C GLN A 64 8.32 -3.75 -14.48
N VAL A 65 7.66 -4.54 -13.64
CA VAL A 65 7.59 -6.00 -13.78
C VAL A 65 6.92 -6.40 -15.09
N GLU A 66 5.85 -5.71 -15.50
CA GLU A 66 5.15 -5.91 -16.77
C GLU A 66 6.08 -5.83 -17.99
N LYS A 67 7.13 -5.00 -17.91
CA LYS A 67 8.11 -4.79 -18.98
C LYS A 67 9.21 -5.86 -19.03
N LEU A 68 9.27 -6.77 -18.06
CA LEU A 68 10.23 -7.86 -18.06
C LEU A 68 9.88 -8.85 -19.18
N LYS A 69 10.90 -9.40 -19.83
CA LYS A 69 10.73 -10.33 -20.97
C LYS A 69 10.33 -11.75 -20.55
N THR A 70 10.02 -11.97 -19.27
CA THR A 70 9.63 -13.27 -18.72
C THR A 70 8.11 -13.38 -18.75
N PRO A 71 7.50 -14.25 -19.59
CA PRO A 71 6.05 -14.26 -19.82
C PRO A 71 5.23 -14.35 -18.53
N HIS A 72 5.60 -15.26 -17.62
CA HIS A 72 4.89 -15.44 -16.35
C HIS A 72 4.93 -14.21 -15.44
N GLN A 73 6.03 -13.46 -15.43
CA GLN A 73 6.16 -12.25 -14.60
C GLN A 73 5.32 -11.11 -15.17
N SER A 74 5.23 -11.01 -16.50
CA SER A 74 4.42 -9.99 -17.18
C SER A 74 2.92 -10.25 -16.98
N GLU A 75 2.47 -11.50 -17.11
CA GLU A 75 1.09 -11.89 -16.82
C GLU A 75 0.69 -11.61 -15.37
N LEU A 76 1.53 -12.03 -14.42
CA LEU A 76 1.32 -11.74 -13.00
C LEU A 76 1.23 -10.24 -12.74
N ALA A 77 2.11 -9.44 -13.35
CA ALA A 77 2.07 -7.99 -13.24
C ALA A 77 0.75 -7.41 -13.76
N GLY A 78 0.24 -7.88 -14.89
CA GLY A 78 -1.05 -7.48 -15.44
C GLY A 78 -2.18 -7.64 -14.43
N VAL A 79 -2.26 -8.80 -13.76
CA VAL A 79 -3.29 -9.05 -12.73
C VAL A 79 -3.17 -8.07 -11.56
N PHE A 80 -1.95 -7.82 -11.06
CA PHE A 80 -1.75 -6.85 -9.99
C PHE A 80 -2.08 -5.42 -10.42
N LEU A 81 -1.75 -5.04 -11.65
CA LEU A 81 -2.07 -3.71 -12.20
C LEU A 81 -3.58 -3.49 -12.27
N ASP A 82 -4.35 -4.49 -12.69
CA ASP A 82 -5.82 -4.43 -12.72
C ASP A 82 -6.39 -4.26 -11.30
N LEU A 83 -5.96 -5.10 -10.35
CA LEU A 83 -6.42 -5.03 -8.96
C LEU A 83 -6.09 -3.69 -8.30
N LEU A 84 -4.87 -3.18 -8.51
CA LEU A 84 -4.44 -1.90 -7.95
C LEU A 84 -5.20 -0.72 -8.57
N THR A 85 -5.46 -0.77 -9.88
CA THR A 85 -6.22 0.27 -10.59
C THR A 85 -7.68 0.29 -10.14
N GLU A 86 -8.30 -0.89 -9.97
CA GLU A 86 -9.64 -1.02 -9.42
C GLU A 86 -9.71 -0.44 -8.01
N ALA A 87 -8.80 -0.83 -7.11
CA ALA A 87 -8.76 -0.32 -5.73
C ALA A 87 -8.61 1.23 -5.66
N LEU A 88 -7.77 1.81 -6.52
CA LEU A 88 -7.60 3.27 -6.59
C LEU A 88 -8.87 3.97 -7.13
N ALA A 89 -9.55 3.38 -8.09
CA ALA A 89 -10.81 3.90 -8.63
C ALA A 89 -11.94 3.86 -7.58
N GLU A 90 -12.04 2.77 -6.82
CA GLU A 90 -12.97 2.62 -5.69
C GLU A 90 -12.72 3.67 -4.60
N HIS A 91 -11.46 3.83 -4.19
CA HIS A 91 -11.07 4.85 -3.22
C HIS A 91 -11.46 6.26 -3.69
N ARG A 92 -11.23 6.59 -4.98
CA ARG A 92 -11.66 7.87 -5.56
C ARG A 92 -13.18 8.04 -5.47
N ARG A 93 -13.94 7.00 -5.78
CA ARG A 93 -15.42 7.02 -5.72
C ARG A 93 -15.89 7.31 -4.30
N TYR A 94 -15.37 6.56 -3.31
CA TYR A 94 -15.67 6.79 -1.90
C TYR A 94 -15.39 8.24 -1.47
N ARG A 95 -14.25 8.81 -1.88
CA ARG A 95 -13.90 10.21 -1.56
C ARG A 95 -14.85 11.24 -2.19
N GLN A 96 -15.54 10.89 -3.28
CA GLN A 96 -16.47 11.77 -3.98
C GLN A 96 -17.91 11.63 -3.47
N THR A 97 -18.36 10.40 -3.19
CA THR A 97 -19.77 10.10 -2.88
C THR A 97 -20.03 9.85 -1.40
N GLY A 98 -19.00 9.51 -0.62
CA GLY A 98 -19.15 9.04 0.76
C GLY A 98 -19.73 7.63 0.88
N GLU A 99 -20.13 7.01 -0.24
CA GLU A 99 -20.65 5.66 -0.28
C GLU A 99 -19.49 4.66 -0.17
N ARG A 100 -19.55 3.81 0.85
CA ARG A 100 -18.69 2.64 0.91
C ARG A 100 -19.23 1.63 -0.11
N SER A 101 -18.49 1.41 -1.18
CA SER A 101 -18.86 0.37 -2.13
C SER A 101 -18.78 -1.01 -1.47
N LEU A 102 -19.48 -1.98 -2.06
CA LEU A 102 -19.37 -3.42 -1.74
C LEU A 102 -17.92 -3.96 -1.73
N PHE A 103 -16.95 -3.17 -2.21
CA PHE A 103 -15.52 -3.48 -2.20
C PHE A 103 -14.92 -3.59 -0.79
N ASP A 104 -15.44 -2.87 0.21
CA ASP A 104 -15.02 -3.05 1.62
C ASP A 104 -15.29 -4.49 2.11
N ILE A 105 -16.32 -5.14 1.54
CA ILE A 105 -16.70 -6.53 1.82
C ILE A 105 -15.94 -7.51 0.90
N LEU A 106 -15.68 -7.13 -0.36
CA LEU A 106 -15.11 -8.00 -1.39
C LEU A 106 -13.58 -7.97 -1.50
N ALA A 107 -12.89 -6.91 -1.05
CA ALA A 107 -11.43 -6.84 -1.07
C ALA A 107 -10.79 -8.00 -0.28
N ALA A 108 -11.45 -8.43 0.81
CA ALA A 108 -11.07 -9.63 1.56
C ALA A 108 -11.27 -10.95 0.78
N LEU A 109 -12.21 -10.98 -0.17
CA LEU A 109 -12.56 -12.17 -0.97
C LEU A 109 -11.74 -12.31 -2.27
N LYS A 110 -11.47 -11.21 -2.98
CA LYS A 110 -10.68 -11.24 -4.24
C LYS A 110 -9.22 -11.62 -3.99
N VAL A 111 -8.59 -11.13 -2.93
CA VAL A 111 -7.22 -11.51 -2.54
C VAL A 111 -7.14 -12.99 -2.13
N ARG A 112 -8.14 -13.50 -1.39
CA ARG A 112 -8.23 -14.92 -1.03
C ARG A 112 -8.40 -15.84 -2.23
N ARG A 113 -9.18 -15.43 -3.23
CA ARG A 113 -9.42 -16.22 -4.44
C ARG A 113 -8.16 -16.33 -5.32
N PHE A 114 -7.32 -15.30 -5.34
CA PHE A 114 -6.03 -15.35 -6.05
C PHE A 114 -5.04 -16.27 -5.34
N LEU A 115 -4.89 -16.16 -4.01
CA LEU A 115 -4.01 -17.04 -3.23
C LEU A 115 -4.44 -18.52 -3.27
N ASN A 116 -5.74 -18.82 -3.33
CA ASN A 116 -6.25 -20.20 -3.43
C ASN A 116 -6.17 -20.81 -4.84
N LEU A 117 -5.79 -20.05 -5.87
CA LEU A 117 -5.59 -20.54 -7.23
C LEU A 117 -4.10 -20.76 -7.56
N THR A 118 -3.19 -20.48 -6.62
CA THR A 118 -1.73 -20.58 -6.81
C THR A 118 -1.01 -21.42 -5.76
N ILE A 119 -1.73 -22.14 -4.90
CA ILE A 119 -1.20 -23.13 -3.95
C ILE A 119 -1.90 -24.47 -4.18
#